data_AF-A0A954RXG1-F1
#
_entry.id   AF-A0A954RXG1-F1
#
_cell.length_a   1.000
_cell.length_b   1.000
_cell.length_c   1.000
_cell.angle_alpha   90.00
_cell.angle_beta   90.00
_cell.angle_gamma   90.00
#
_symmetry.space_group_name_H-M   'P 1'
#
loop_
_entity.id
_entity.type
_entity.pdbx_description
1 polymer ?
#
loop_
_entity_poly.entity_id
_entity_poly.type
_entity_poly.pdbx_seq_one_letter_code
_entity_poly.pdbx_strand_id
1 'polypeptide(L)'
;MFDTATDILLENRVVRYRLFDDSAEISYADVLQLWQRDEEFRDMFTSLLANSPFEGFRWETPALTMETANRPFEFVLINAPTFATRQSDRRTYSKYFVESEKENGIVCFPNLGKDATLIVPSPRGNDEIYGHLAAFVRGAPASQTHSLWSVLGRTVTRELSAKPVWINTAGGGVAWLHVRIDSRPKYYSHVPYKTARFEK
;
A
#
# COMPACT_ATOMS: atom_id res chain seq x y z
N MET A 1 -18.72 -4.33 11.90
CA MET A 1 -17.51 -4.05 12.71
C MET A 1 -16.34 -4.71 12.02
N PHE A 2 -15.24 -3.99 11.85
CA PHE A 2 -14.08 -4.51 11.11
C PHE A 2 -13.16 -5.36 11.98
N ASP A 3 -12.91 -6.58 11.53
CA ASP A 3 -12.03 -7.55 12.18
C ASP A 3 -10.87 -7.99 11.28
N THR A 4 -9.85 -8.57 11.89
CA THR A 4 -8.64 -9.04 11.20
C THR A 4 -8.26 -10.46 11.60
N ALA A 5 -7.91 -11.28 10.61
CA ALA A 5 -7.20 -12.54 10.83
C ALA A 5 -5.75 -12.42 10.37
N THR A 6 -4.83 -13.05 11.10
CA THR A 6 -3.40 -13.07 10.76
C THR A 6 -2.88 -14.50 10.65
N ASP A 7 -2.10 -14.76 9.61
CA ASP A 7 -1.38 -16.03 9.42
C ASP A 7 0.13 -15.73 9.37
N ILE A 8 0.89 -16.33 10.28
CA ILE A 8 2.37 -16.25 10.23
C ILE A 8 2.84 -17.23 9.16
N LEU A 9 3.20 -16.72 7.97
CA LEU A 9 3.67 -17.55 6.86
C LEU A 9 5.15 -17.92 7.04
N LEU A 10 5.94 -16.98 7.55
CA LEU A 10 7.34 -17.18 7.92
C LEU A 10 7.63 -16.37 9.18
N GLU A 11 8.05 -17.05 10.24
CA GLU A 11 8.30 -16.43 11.53
C GLU A 11 9.25 -15.23 11.43
N ASN A 12 8.89 -14.12 12.08
CA ASN A 12 9.61 -12.84 12.06
C ASN A 12 9.89 -12.25 10.67
N ARG A 13 9.25 -12.76 9.60
CA ARG A 13 9.58 -12.38 8.22
C ARG A 13 8.36 -12.05 7.37
N VAL A 14 7.33 -12.89 7.38
CA VAL A 14 6.14 -12.70 6.53
C VAL A 14 4.89 -13.02 7.32
N VAL A 15 4.00 -12.04 7.42
CA VAL A 15 2.67 -12.19 8.03
C VAL A 15 1.63 -11.83 6.99
N ARG A 16 0.62 -12.70 6.82
CA ARG A 16 -0.53 -12.46 5.95
C ARG A 16 -1.71 -11.97 6.78
N TYR A 17 -2.47 -11.06 6.21
CA TYR A 17 -3.63 -10.43 6.82
C TYR A 17 -4.86 -10.64 5.93
N ARG A 18 -6.00 -10.91 6.56
CA ARG A 18 -7.33 -10.94 5.93
C ARG A 18 -8.28 -10.05 6.73
N LEU A 19 -9.18 -9.36 6.03
CA LEU A 19 -10.11 -8.40 6.63
C LEU A 19 -11.54 -8.92 6.59
N PHE A 20 -12.30 -8.65 7.64
CA PHE A 20 -13.67 -9.08 7.81
C PHE A 20 -14.55 -7.90 8.23
N ASP A 21 -15.82 -7.91 7.81
CA ASP A 21 -16.87 -7.05 8.34
C ASP A 21 -18.00 -7.94 8.86
N ASP A 22 -18.27 -7.86 10.17
CA ASP A 22 -19.25 -8.71 10.86
C ASP A 22 -19.07 -10.21 10.54
N SER A 23 -17.82 -10.69 10.62
CA SER A 23 -17.38 -12.06 10.30
C SER A 23 -17.41 -12.48 8.82
N ALA A 24 -17.87 -11.62 7.90
CA ALA A 24 -17.79 -11.89 6.46
C ALA A 24 -16.48 -11.36 5.88
N GLU A 25 -15.79 -12.16 5.04
CA GLU A 25 -14.59 -11.68 4.35
C GLU A 25 -14.93 -10.52 3.42
N ILE A 26 -14.19 -9.40 3.55
CA ILE A 26 -14.36 -8.22 2.69
C ILE A 26 -13.65 -8.48 1.37
N SER A 27 -14.29 -8.17 0.23
CA SER A 27 -13.66 -8.35 -1.08
C SER A 27 -12.67 -7.23 -1.42
N TYR A 28 -11.79 -7.43 -2.42
CA TYR A 28 -10.97 -6.32 -2.94
C TYR A 28 -11.82 -5.17 -3.45
N ALA A 29 -12.92 -5.45 -4.15
CA ALA A 29 -13.83 -4.43 -4.66
C ALA A 29 -14.39 -3.56 -3.52
N ASP A 30 -14.77 -4.19 -2.41
CA ASP A 30 -15.30 -3.48 -1.24
C ASP A 30 -14.20 -2.70 -0.53
N VAL A 31 -13.01 -3.28 -0.31
CA VAL A 31 -11.86 -2.54 0.28
C VAL A 31 -11.50 -1.31 -0.55
N LEU A 32 -11.54 -1.41 -1.89
CA LEU A 32 -11.30 -0.26 -2.77
C LEU A 32 -12.36 0.83 -2.59
N GLN A 33 -13.64 0.48 -2.35
CA GLN A 33 -14.70 1.46 -2.05
C GLN A 33 -14.56 2.04 -0.63
N LEU A 34 -14.26 1.20 0.35
CA LEU A 34 -14.07 1.60 1.75
C LEU A 34 -12.90 2.57 1.90
N TRP A 35 -11.75 2.29 1.28
CA TRP A 35 -10.64 3.26 1.24
C TRP A 35 -11.06 4.61 0.65
N GLN A 36 -11.97 4.63 -0.32
CA GLN A 36 -12.41 5.88 -0.93
C GLN A 36 -13.39 6.67 -0.06
N ARG A 37 -14.26 6.00 0.70
CA ARG A 37 -15.48 6.61 1.25
C ARG A 37 -15.62 6.50 2.77
N ASP A 38 -14.94 5.54 3.39
CA ASP A 38 -15.13 5.19 4.78
C ASP A 38 -13.91 5.59 5.62
N GLU A 39 -14.08 6.56 6.51
CA GLU A 39 -13.00 7.06 7.38
C GLU A 39 -12.63 6.06 8.46
N GLU A 40 -13.63 5.43 9.08
CA GLU A 40 -13.45 4.44 10.13
C GLU A 40 -12.66 3.23 9.63
N PHE A 41 -12.95 2.76 8.42
CA PHE A 41 -12.16 1.72 7.78
C PHE A 41 -10.71 2.15 7.53
N ARG A 42 -10.48 3.38 7.08
CA ARG A 42 -9.11 3.89 6.89
C ARG A 42 -8.36 4.02 8.21
N ASP A 43 -9.03 4.41 9.28
CA ASP A 43 -8.44 4.46 10.63
C ASP A 43 -8.07 3.06 11.13
N MET A 44 -8.99 2.11 11.01
CA MET A 44 -8.75 0.71 11.36
C MET A 44 -7.57 0.14 10.56
N PHE A 45 -7.58 0.32 9.24
CA PHE A 45 -6.54 -0.20 8.35
C PHE A 45 -5.18 0.43 8.62
N THR A 46 -5.13 1.75 8.88
CA THR A 46 -3.91 2.45 9.26
C THR A 46 -3.38 1.94 10.60
N SER A 47 -4.26 1.78 11.59
CA SER A 47 -3.91 1.28 12.92
C SER A 47 -3.37 -0.15 12.86
N LEU A 48 -3.98 -1.01 12.04
CA LEU A 48 -3.51 -2.37 11.79
C LEU A 48 -2.05 -2.39 11.30
N LEU A 49 -1.72 -1.52 10.34
CA LEU A 49 -0.36 -1.42 9.80
C LEU A 49 0.61 -0.80 10.81
N ALA A 50 0.19 0.25 11.52
CA ALA A 50 1.01 0.94 12.52
C ALA A 50 1.40 0.02 13.68
N ASN A 51 0.49 -0.87 14.09
CA ASN A 51 0.67 -1.85 15.17
C ASN A 51 1.49 -3.09 14.74
N SER A 52 1.92 -3.19 13.49
CA SER A 52 2.85 -4.24 13.07
C SER A 52 4.14 -4.19 13.91
N PRO A 53 4.69 -5.34 14.35
CA PRO A 53 5.93 -5.38 15.12
C PRO A 53 7.18 -5.08 14.28
N PHE A 54 7.06 -5.02 12.95
CA PHE A 54 8.20 -4.74 12.08
C PHE A 54 8.54 -3.25 12.06
N GLU A 55 9.79 -2.90 12.39
CA GLU A 55 10.26 -1.51 12.35
C GLU A 55 10.06 -0.88 10.96
N GLY A 56 10.38 -1.63 9.91
CA GLY A 56 10.09 -1.32 8.52
C GLY A 56 9.57 -2.56 7.80
N PHE A 57 8.63 -2.37 6.87
CA PHE A 57 8.04 -3.47 6.12
C PHE A 57 7.72 -3.08 4.67
N ARG A 58 7.65 -4.09 3.81
CA ARG A 58 6.97 -4.03 2.52
C ARG A 58 5.53 -4.48 2.70
N TRP A 59 4.64 -3.87 1.95
CA TRP A 59 3.24 -4.27 1.84
C TRP A 59 2.97 -4.70 0.41
N GLU A 60 2.39 -5.89 0.23
CA GLU A 60 2.11 -6.48 -1.09
C GLU A 60 0.71 -7.10 -1.08
N THR A 61 -0.05 -6.90 -2.15
CA THR A 61 -1.32 -7.62 -2.41
C THR A 61 -1.14 -8.64 -3.54
N PRO A 62 -1.94 -9.70 -3.64
CA PRO A 62 -2.08 -10.51 -4.84
C PRO A 62 -2.32 -9.68 -6.11
N ALA A 63 -2.09 -10.30 -7.26
CA ALA A 63 -2.45 -9.75 -8.56
C ALA A 63 -3.96 -9.48 -8.65
N LEU A 64 -4.32 -8.27 -9.06
CA LEU A 64 -5.72 -7.85 -9.14
C LEU A 64 -6.13 -7.64 -10.60
N THR A 65 -7.28 -8.20 -10.96
CA THR A 65 -7.96 -8.00 -12.24
C THR A 65 -9.42 -7.64 -11.95
N MET A 66 -10.16 -7.21 -12.97
CA MET A 66 -11.60 -7.02 -12.85
C MET A 66 -12.33 -8.31 -12.42
N GLU A 67 -11.85 -9.48 -12.86
CA GLU A 67 -12.44 -10.79 -12.50
C GLU A 67 -12.11 -11.18 -11.05
N THR A 68 -10.90 -10.87 -10.58
CA THR A 68 -10.44 -11.24 -9.23
C THR A 68 -10.82 -10.21 -8.16
N ALA A 69 -11.41 -9.07 -8.52
CA ALA A 69 -11.81 -8.03 -7.58
C ALA A 69 -12.87 -8.47 -6.54
N ASN A 70 -13.71 -9.45 -6.88
CA ASN A 70 -14.69 -10.00 -5.92
C ASN A 70 -14.11 -11.08 -4.99
N ARG A 71 -12.81 -11.38 -5.07
CA ARG A 71 -12.17 -12.31 -4.15
C ARG A 71 -11.96 -11.66 -2.78
N PRO A 72 -11.89 -12.46 -1.69
CA PRO A 72 -11.52 -11.99 -0.37
C PRO A 72 -10.22 -11.18 -0.39
N PHE A 73 -10.21 -10.05 0.30
CA PHE A 73 -9.05 -9.18 0.42
C PHE A 73 -8.03 -9.79 1.37
N GLU A 74 -6.81 -9.95 0.86
CA GLU A 74 -5.62 -10.26 1.64
C GLU A 74 -4.41 -9.41 1.24
N PHE A 75 -3.46 -9.30 2.15
CA PHE A 75 -2.14 -8.73 1.89
C PHE A 75 -1.10 -9.37 2.79
N VAL A 76 0.18 -9.17 2.46
CA VAL A 76 1.30 -9.56 3.32
C VAL A 76 2.10 -8.34 3.76
N LEU A 77 2.56 -8.40 5.00
CA LEU A 77 3.67 -7.58 5.48
C LEU A 77 4.93 -8.43 5.49
N ILE A 78 5.99 -7.89 4.87
CA ILE A 78 7.29 -8.54 4.78
C ILE A 78 8.29 -7.69 5.53
N ASN A 79 8.89 -8.26 6.57
CA ASN A 79 9.85 -7.58 7.42
C ASN A 79 11.04 -7.08 6.59
N ALA A 80 11.33 -5.78 6.72
CA ALA A 80 12.39 -5.08 6.01
C ALA A 80 13.08 -4.12 6.99
N PRO A 81 13.82 -4.62 7.99
CA PRO A 81 14.39 -3.78 9.05
C PRO A 81 15.38 -2.74 8.51
N THR A 82 16.05 -3.06 7.39
CA THR A 82 16.92 -2.12 6.67
C THR A 82 16.22 -0.86 6.18
N PHE A 83 14.89 -0.80 6.14
CA PHE A 83 14.18 0.43 5.81
C PHE A 83 14.25 1.45 6.96
N ALA A 84 14.26 0.99 8.21
CA ALA A 84 14.25 1.86 9.38
C ALA A 84 15.58 2.59 9.62
N THR A 85 16.67 2.11 9.02
CA THR A 85 18.03 2.67 9.20
C THR A 85 18.51 3.50 8.02
N ARG A 86 17.71 3.63 6.96
CA ARG A 86 18.08 4.35 5.75
C ARG A 86 17.68 5.80 5.83
N GLN A 87 18.55 6.68 5.36
CA GLN A 87 18.23 8.08 5.18
C GLN A 87 17.15 8.23 4.10
N SER A 88 16.13 9.02 4.42
CA SER A 88 15.04 9.31 3.49
C SER A 88 15.50 10.14 2.28
N ASP A 89 15.10 9.72 1.09
CA ASP A 89 15.48 10.33 -0.19
C ASP A 89 14.37 11.25 -0.73
N ARG A 90 14.38 12.49 -0.21
CA ARG A 90 13.47 13.55 -0.68
C ARG A 90 13.71 13.96 -2.13
N ARG A 91 14.91 13.74 -2.67
CA ARG A 91 15.33 14.33 -3.95
C ARG A 91 14.67 13.64 -5.14
N THR A 92 14.54 12.32 -5.09
CA THR A 92 14.04 11.52 -6.22
C THR A 92 12.68 11.97 -6.75
N TYR A 93 11.74 12.31 -5.86
CA TYR A 93 10.38 12.72 -6.24
C TYR A 93 10.12 14.24 -6.09
N SER A 94 11.15 15.02 -5.77
CA SER A 94 11.04 16.47 -5.48
C SER A 94 10.27 17.27 -6.53
N LYS A 95 10.49 16.99 -7.82
CA LYS A 95 9.81 17.67 -8.94
C LYS A 95 8.29 17.41 -9.02
N TYR A 96 7.79 16.38 -8.33
CA TYR A 96 6.37 16.03 -8.30
C TYR A 96 5.68 16.56 -7.05
N PHE A 97 6.42 16.92 -6.00
CA PHE A 97 5.83 17.37 -4.75
C PHE A 97 5.02 18.64 -4.93
N VAL A 98 3.94 18.72 -4.16
CA VAL A 98 3.04 19.87 -4.14
C VAL A 98 2.81 20.31 -2.71
N GLU A 99 2.72 21.62 -2.52
CA GLU A 99 2.36 22.23 -1.22
C GLU A 99 0.85 22.34 -1.03
N SER A 100 0.05 22.07 -2.08
CA SER A 100 -1.40 22.27 -2.04
C SER A 100 -2.10 21.33 -1.05
N GLU A 101 -3.17 21.82 -0.43
CA GLU A 101 -4.11 21.02 0.39
C GLU A 101 -4.95 20.01 -0.41
N LYS A 102 -4.91 20.10 -1.75
CA LYS A 102 -5.54 19.09 -2.60
C LYS A 102 -4.95 17.71 -2.30
N GLU A 103 -5.83 16.77 -1.95
CA GLU A 103 -5.46 15.39 -1.57
C GLU A 103 -4.36 15.33 -0.49
N ASN A 104 -4.27 16.36 0.36
CA ASN A 104 -3.26 16.48 1.41
C ASN A 104 -1.82 16.24 0.89
N GLY A 105 -1.52 16.67 -0.34
CA GLY A 105 -0.19 16.52 -0.95
C GLY A 105 0.16 15.10 -1.40
N ILE A 106 -0.80 14.19 -1.50
CA ILE A 106 -0.60 12.90 -2.17
C ILE A 106 -0.61 13.12 -3.69
N VAL A 107 0.48 12.77 -4.35
CA VAL A 107 0.66 12.93 -5.79
C VAL A 107 0.65 11.57 -6.48
N CYS A 108 0.06 11.52 -7.68
CA CYS A 108 -0.11 10.30 -8.46
C CYS A 108 0.37 10.54 -9.91
N PHE A 109 1.35 9.77 -10.37
CA PHE A 109 2.00 9.98 -11.67
C PHE A 109 2.61 8.67 -12.22
N PRO A 110 2.75 8.51 -13.55
CA PRO A 110 3.43 7.36 -14.12
C PRO A 110 4.94 7.40 -13.82
N ASN A 111 5.54 6.24 -13.58
CA ASN A 111 6.99 6.14 -13.44
C ASN A 111 7.72 6.46 -14.75
N LEU A 112 9.06 6.59 -14.71
CA LEU A 112 9.88 6.94 -15.88
C LEU A 112 9.68 5.99 -17.08
N GLY A 113 9.55 4.68 -16.79
CA GLY A 113 9.29 3.66 -17.82
C GLY A 113 7.85 3.60 -18.31
N LYS A 114 6.94 4.33 -17.66
CA LYS A 114 5.48 4.32 -17.89
C LYS A 114 4.85 2.91 -17.82
N ASP A 115 5.48 2.01 -17.07
CA ASP A 115 5.03 0.64 -16.84
C ASP A 115 4.41 0.45 -15.44
N ALA A 116 4.40 1.52 -14.64
CA ALA A 116 3.74 1.59 -13.34
C ALA A 116 3.18 2.99 -13.04
N THR A 117 2.09 3.04 -12.28
CA THR A 117 1.62 4.25 -11.61
C THR A 117 2.19 4.33 -10.20
N LEU A 118 2.70 5.49 -9.81
CA LEU A 118 3.25 5.76 -8.48
C LEU A 118 2.33 6.71 -7.71
N ILE A 119 2.07 6.39 -6.45
CA ILE A 119 1.38 7.27 -5.49
C ILE A 119 2.37 7.60 -4.38
N VAL A 120 2.66 8.88 -4.22
CA VAL A 120 3.76 9.37 -3.39
C VAL A 120 3.26 10.52 -2.50
N PRO A 121 3.51 10.49 -1.18
CA PRO A 121 3.24 11.64 -0.33
C PRO A 121 4.29 12.75 -0.52
N SER A 122 3.82 13.99 -0.64
CA SER A 122 4.66 15.18 -0.52
C SER A 122 5.03 15.41 0.96
N PRO A 123 6.21 15.97 1.24
CA PRO A 123 6.65 16.23 2.61
C PRO A 123 5.76 17.27 3.30
N ARG A 124 5.16 16.90 4.42
CA ARG A 124 4.42 17.77 5.36
C ARG A 124 5.02 17.78 6.78
N GLY A 125 6.21 17.22 6.94
CA GLY A 125 6.89 17.07 8.23
C GLY A 125 8.34 16.66 8.05
N ASN A 126 8.91 16.01 9.07
CA ASN A 126 10.27 15.47 9.00
C ASN A 126 10.38 14.40 7.90
N ASP A 127 11.46 14.42 7.12
CA ASP A 127 11.68 13.54 5.97
C ASP A 127 11.64 12.06 6.37
N GLU A 128 12.07 11.71 7.60
CA GLU A 128 12.09 10.32 8.09
C GLU A 128 10.71 9.64 8.16
N ILE A 129 9.65 10.42 8.28
CA ILE A 129 8.26 9.90 8.24
C ILE A 129 7.95 9.31 6.86
N TYR A 130 8.61 9.82 5.81
CA TYR A 130 8.32 9.47 4.44
C TYR A 130 9.27 8.40 3.90
N GLY A 131 10.22 7.86 4.67
CA GLY A 131 11.19 6.88 4.18
C GLY A 131 10.56 5.57 3.67
N HIS A 132 9.47 5.13 4.32
CA HIS A 132 8.73 3.91 3.98
C HIS A 132 7.33 3.89 4.61
N LEU A 133 6.50 2.90 4.26
CA LEU A 133 5.09 2.82 4.69
C LEU A 133 4.95 2.76 6.22
N ALA A 134 5.76 1.95 6.90
CA ALA A 134 5.67 1.80 8.36
C ALA A 134 5.93 3.11 9.13
N ALA A 135 6.92 3.91 8.72
CA ALA A 135 7.18 5.22 9.32
C ALA A 135 6.03 6.20 9.01
N PHE A 136 5.51 6.14 7.78
CA PHE A 136 4.42 7.00 7.34
C PHE A 136 3.14 6.78 8.13
N VAL A 137 2.65 5.53 8.25
CA VAL A 137 1.40 5.24 8.98
C VAL A 137 1.50 5.50 10.49
N ARG A 138 2.73 5.56 11.04
CA ARG A 138 2.99 5.85 12.46
C ARG A 138 3.20 7.34 12.76
N GLY A 139 3.61 8.13 11.77
CA GLY A 139 4.08 9.50 11.99
C GLY A 139 3.48 10.59 11.10
N ALA A 140 2.83 10.25 9.99
CA ALA A 140 2.25 11.24 9.09
C ALA A 140 0.94 11.83 9.65
N PRO A 141 0.57 13.06 9.26
CA PRO A 141 -0.74 13.62 9.59
C PRO A 141 -1.87 12.68 9.14
N ALA A 142 -2.86 12.45 10.01
CA ALA A 142 -3.98 11.55 9.73
C ALA A 142 -4.67 11.87 8.39
N SER A 143 -4.92 13.16 8.11
CA SER A 143 -5.51 13.61 6.84
C SER A 143 -4.71 13.17 5.61
N GLN A 144 -3.38 13.18 5.69
CA GLN A 144 -2.51 12.75 4.60
C GLN A 144 -2.54 11.22 4.44
N THR A 145 -2.58 10.48 5.55
CA THR A 145 -2.73 9.02 5.51
C THR A 145 -4.07 8.59 4.94
N HIS A 146 -5.16 9.27 5.31
CA HIS A 146 -6.48 9.03 4.72
C HIS A 146 -6.48 9.32 3.21
N SER A 147 -5.87 10.44 2.79
CA SER A 147 -5.74 10.76 1.37
C SER A 147 -4.92 9.73 0.61
N LEU A 148 -3.88 9.13 1.22
CA LEU A 148 -3.10 8.07 0.56
C LEU A 148 -3.99 6.89 0.18
N TRP A 149 -4.78 6.39 1.14
CA TRP A 149 -5.71 5.28 0.91
C TRP A 149 -6.80 5.65 -0.09
N SER A 150 -7.38 6.85 0.03
CA SER A 150 -8.43 7.32 -0.85
C SER A 150 -7.95 7.46 -2.30
N VAL A 151 -6.75 8.02 -2.52
CA VAL A 151 -6.10 8.10 -3.84
C VAL A 151 -5.75 6.71 -4.36
N LEU A 152 -5.26 5.81 -3.51
CA LEU A 152 -4.98 4.42 -3.90
C LEU A 152 -6.24 3.70 -4.38
N GLY A 153 -7.31 3.74 -3.60
CA GLY A 153 -8.60 3.15 -3.97
C GLY A 153 -9.09 3.64 -5.33
N ARG A 154 -9.15 4.97 -5.52
CA ARG A 154 -9.56 5.57 -6.81
C ARG A 154 -8.66 5.14 -7.98
N THR A 155 -7.34 5.14 -7.75
CA THR A 155 -6.37 4.85 -8.81
C THR A 155 -6.47 3.40 -9.25
N VAL A 156 -6.52 2.46 -8.31
CA VAL A 156 -6.66 1.03 -8.61
C VAL A 156 -8.01 0.76 -9.27
N THR A 157 -9.12 1.29 -8.76
CA THR A 157 -10.45 1.12 -9.40
C THR A 157 -10.44 1.56 -10.87
N ARG A 158 -9.75 2.67 -11.21
CA ARG A 158 -9.63 3.15 -12.59
C ARG A 158 -8.73 2.26 -13.46
N GLU A 159 -7.73 1.61 -12.87
CA GLU A 159 -6.76 0.77 -13.59
C GLU A 159 -7.20 -0.71 -13.71
N LEU A 160 -8.25 -1.12 -13.00
CA LEU A 160 -8.81 -2.47 -13.11
C LEU A 160 -9.23 -2.78 -14.55
N SER A 161 -8.74 -3.91 -15.03
CA SER A 161 -9.05 -4.42 -16.37
C SER A 161 -8.95 -5.95 -16.39
N ALA A 162 -9.08 -6.55 -17.57
CA ALA A 162 -8.78 -7.97 -17.76
C ALA A 162 -7.28 -8.29 -17.58
N LYS A 163 -6.39 -7.29 -17.68
CA LYS A 163 -4.96 -7.45 -17.42
C LYS A 163 -4.68 -7.25 -15.93
N PRO A 164 -3.83 -8.09 -15.32
CA PRO A 164 -3.49 -7.98 -13.91
C PRO A 164 -2.65 -6.72 -13.62
N VAL A 165 -2.92 -6.13 -12.47
CA VAL A 165 -2.08 -5.12 -11.83
C VAL A 165 -1.54 -5.64 -10.50
N TRP A 166 -0.37 -5.15 -10.10
CA TRP A 166 0.33 -5.57 -8.90
C TRP A 166 0.58 -4.36 -8.00
N ILE A 167 0.02 -4.38 -6.79
CA ILE A 167 0.03 -3.26 -5.84
C ILE A 167 0.98 -3.56 -4.69
N ASN A 168 1.99 -2.70 -4.52
CA ASN A 168 3.01 -2.90 -3.49
C ASN A 168 3.63 -1.59 -2.99
N THR A 169 4.23 -1.64 -1.81
CA THR A 169 5.23 -0.66 -1.37
C THR A 169 6.62 -1.26 -1.50
N ALA A 170 7.19 -1.14 -2.70
CA ALA A 170 8.62 -1.31 -2.87
C ALA A 170 9.37 -0.25 -2.03
N GLY A 171 10.65 -0.50 -1.77
CA GLY A 171 11.51 0.49 -1.13
C GLY A 171 13.00 0.22 -1.28
N GLY A 172 13.39 -0.77 -2.10
CA GLY A 172 14.80 -1.15 -2.23
C GLY A 172 15.67 -0.05 -2.86
N GLY A 173 15.20 0.58 -3.94
CA GLY A 173 15.99 1.57 -4.68
C GLY A 173 15.87 3.01 -4.18
N VAL A 174 14.68 3.43 -3.74
CA VAL A 174 14.40 4.82 -3.33
C VAL A 174 13.81 4.78 -1.92
N ALA A 175 14.45 5.48 -0.99
CA ALA A 175 14.03 5.58 0.42
C ALA A 175 13.02 6.73 0.60
N TRP A 176 11.93 6.67 -0.16
CA TRP A 176 10.77 7.55 0.00
C TRP A 176 9.54 6.73 -0.34
N LEU A 177 8.48 6.79 0.47
CA LEU A 177 7.28 6.01 0.31
C LEU A 177 6.71 6.24 -1.09
N HIS A 178 6.51 5.14 -1.81
CA HIS A 178 5.78 5.15 -3.06
C HIS A 178 4.99 3.85 -3.14
N VAL A 179 3.66 3.97 -3.16
CA VAL A 179 2.82 2.84 -3.56
C VAL A 179 2.93 2.70 -5.07
N ARG A 180 3.17 1.48 -5.53
CA ARG A 180 3.31 1.16 -6.94
C ARG A 180 2.12 0.33 -7.37
N ILE A 181 1.58 0.67 -8.54
CA ILE A 181 0.63 -0.15 -9.28
C ILE A 181 1.34 -0.52 -10.58
N ASP A 182 1.96 -1.71 -10.59
CA ASP A 182 2.80 -2.17 -11.68
C ASP A 182 2.02 -3.09 -12.63
N SER A 183 2.37 -3.04 -13.93
CA SER A 183 1.87 -3.99 -14.94
C SER A 183 2.55 -5.37 -14.88
N ARG A 184 3.58 -5.53 -14.04
CA ARG A 184 4.35 -6.77 -13.81
C ARG A 184 4.89 -6.81 -12.37
N PRO A 185 5.04 -7.98 -11.74
CA PRO A 185 5.45 -8.10 -10.34
C PRO A 185 6.97 -7.99 -10.12
N LYS A 186 7.64 -7.01 -10.76
CA LYS A 186 9.11 -6.87 -10.72
C LYS A 186 9.65 -6.65 -9.30
N TYR A 187 8.86 -6.02 -8.43
CA TYR A 187 9.29 -5.58 -7.09
C TYR A 187 8.77 -6.45 -5.95
N TYR A 188 8.03 -7.51 -6.27
CA TYR A 188 7.45 -8.40 -5.30
C TYR A 188 8.51 -9.30 -4.66
N SER A 189 8.40 -9.45 -3.34
CA SER A 189 9.23 -10.35 -2.54
C SER A 189 8.46 -11.61 -2.17
N HIS A 190 7.14 -11.55 -2.02
CA HIS A 190 6.31 -12.72 -1.77
C HIS A 190 6.01 -13.44 -3.10
N VAL A 191 6.74 -14.53 -3.34
CA VAL A 191 6.68 -15.32 -4.59
C VAL A 191 5.26 -15.72 -5.00
N PRO A 192 4.38 -16.19 -4.08
CA PRO A 192 3.00 -16.52 -4.45
C PRO A 192 2.28 -15.38 -5.18
N TYR A 193 2.53 -14.12 -4.80
CA TYR A 193 1.86 -12.94 -5.37
C TYR A 193 2.37 -12.56 -6.78
N LYS A 194 3.37 -13.26 -7.32
CA LYS A 194 3.88 -13.00 -8.68
C LYS A 194 3.03 -13.63 -9.79
N THR A 195 2.13 -14.54 -9.48
CA THR A 195 1.29 -15.18 -10.49
C THR A 195 -0.09 -14.53 -10.56
N ALA A 196 -0.54 -14.20 -11.79
CA ALA A 196 -1.89 -13.68 -12.01
C ALA A 196 -2.98 -14.73 -11.76
N ARG A 197 -2.61 -16.02 -11.78
CA ARG A 197 -3.42 -17.13 -11.32
C ARG A 197 -3.04 -17.43 -9.88
N PHE A 198 -3.75 -16.83 -8.95
CA PHE A 198 -3.86 -17.42 -7.62
C PHE A 198 -4.86 -18.56 -7.72
N GLU A 199 -4.35 -19.79 -7.61
CA GLU A 199 -5.16 -20.97 -7.34
C GLU A 199 -5.58 -20.94 -5.86
N LYS A 200 -6.82 -21.35 -5.62
CA LYS A 200 -7.47 -21.39 -4.30
C LYS A 200 -6.77 -22.35 -3.35
#